data_AF-A0A413IM15-F1
#
_entry.id   AF-A0A413IM15-F1
#
_cell.length_a   1.000
_cell.length_b   1.000
_cell.length_c   1.000
_cell.angle_alpha   90.00
_cell.angle_beta   90.00
_cell.angle_gamma   90.00
#
_symmetry.space_group_name_H-M   'P 1'
#
loop_
_entity.id
_entity.type
_entity.pdbx_description
1 polymer ?
#
loop_
_entity_poly.entity_id
_entity_poly.type
_entity_poly.pdbx_seq_one_letter_code
_entity_poly.pdbx_strand_id
1 'polypeptide(L)'
;MLIKQIYRVLLLALLGLASCTDDDGVGTVQRVDLLDFEFPQGNDPWDREIEQIAKDWGMYIIYKNVDSTHLNRMWTTPIYNDPIYVCTTPSNEEIQIYLDLVKEWLLGGMDKNKEEDRRSLPYYLYLVNDFNDGNPRSQTYQKNHIQFKKDGLDYWSLSFTSDELEAGLTSEQIHGVACTFSYPGLKTRFETGDYEVAPGFAGMSDYETKIGRRYISFEQWKEENPYLPEYFYAENILIDLCDKDPDNAYKRRGFASQLGEDFKPITNLNGRQTYGAPTWMPWITRLFENEWGSIVYDENPGPVAGTVEERVRLDFLNMIRVAMTYPEEEVREMYPVDAEDPLDQVGNRIINDKYDLVVEYMRTTYGINLQRYAEILDE
;
A
#
# COMPACT_ATOMS: atom_id res chain seq x y z
N MET A 1 25.16 -41.85 19.15
CA MET A 1 25.47 -40.70 18.26
C MET A 1 25.11 -40.97 16.79
N LEU A 2 25.29 -42.20 16.28
CA LEU A 2 24.98 -42.59 14.89
C LEU A 2 23.50 -42.43 14.47
N ILE A 3 22.52 -42.76 15.32
CA ILE A 3 21.09 -42.80 14.92
C ILE A 3 20.55 -41.39 14.58
N LYS A 4 20.94 -40.36 15.33
CA LYS A 4 20.52 -38.97 15.08
C LYS A 4 21.14 -38.38 13.81
N GLN A 5 22.32 -38.86 13.40
CA GLN A 5 22.94 -38.48 12.14
C GLN A 5 22.25 -39.15 10.95
N ILE A 6 21.83 -40.42 11.09
CA ILE A 6 21.05 -41.13 10.06
C ILE A 6 19.71 -40.42 9.79
N TYR A 7 19.00 -39.96 10.82
CA TYR A 7 17.76 -39.19 10.64
C TYR A 7 17.99 -37.83 9.95
N ARG A 8 19.09 -37.13 10.24
CA ARG A 8 19.42 -35.87 9.57
C ARG A 8 19.78 -36.08 8.10
N VAL A 9 20.48 -37.17 7.78
CA VAL A 9 20.80 -37.55 6.40
C VAL A 9 19.55 -37.98 5.64
N LEU A 10 18.62 -38.72 6.29
CA LEU A 10 17.33 -39.08 5.68
C LEU A 10 16.44 -37.85 5.43
N LEU A 11 16.43 -36.88 6.34
CA LEU A 11 15.66 -35.64 6.19
C LEU A 11 16.21 -34.75 5.06
N LEU A 12 17.54 -34.67 4.94
CA LEU A 12 18.22 -33.98 3.83
C LEU A 12 18.04 -34.70 2.49
N ALA A 13 17.99 -36.03 2.49
CA ALA A 13 17.70 -36.82 1.29
C ALA A 13 16.22 -36.68 0.85
N LEU A 14 15.28 -36.56 1.79
CA LEU A 14 13.86 -36.29 1.51
C LEU A 14 13.63 -34.88 0.97
N LEU A 15 14.39 -33.87 1.45
CA LEU A 15 14.37 -32.51 0.90
C LEU A 15 15.06 -32.42 -0.48
N GLY A 16 16.07 -33.26 -0.73
CA GLY A 16 16.75 -33.35 -2.02
C GLY A 16 15.94 -34.06 -3.12
N LEU A 17 14.98 -34.91 -2.76
CA LEU A 17 14.07 -35.57 -3.72
C LEU A 17 12.88 -34.69 -4.13
N ALA A 18 12.71 -33.53 -3.50
CA ALA A 18 11.69 -32.53 -3.87
C ALA A 18 12.24 -31.43 -4.79
N SER A 19 13.49 -31.54 -5.25
CA SER A 19 14.15 -30.55 -6.10
C SER A 19 14.79 -31.24 -7.30
N CYS A 20 14.44 -30.74 -8.49
CA CYS A 20 14.89 -31.17 -9.82
C CYS A 20 14.24 -32.46 -10.35
N THR A 21 12.94 -32.36 -10.64
CA THR A 21 12.42 -32.94 -11.89
C THR A 21 12.25 -31.79 -12.88
N ASP A 22 12.94 -31.86 -14.02
CA ASP A 22 12.63 -31.02 -15.18
C ASP A 22 11.14 -31.19 -15.50
N ASP A 23 10.43 -30.07 -15.60
CA ASP A 23 8.98 -30.00 -15.80
C ASP A 23 8.57 -30.31 -17.26
N ASP A 24 9.36 -31.13 -17.96
CA ASP A 24 9.22 -31.42 -19.38
C ASP A 24 8.22 -32.57 -19.66
N GLY A 25 7.32 -32.85 -18.73
CA GLY A 25 6.38 -33.97 -18.83
C GLY A 25 5.05 -33.79 -18.10
N VAL A 26 4.86 -32.72 -17.33
CA VAL A 26 3.54 -32.39 -16.80
C VAL A 26 2.83 -31.59 -17.89
N GLY A 27 2.10 -32.28 -18.77
CA GLY A 27 1.18 -31.61 -19.68
C GLY A 27 0.33 -30.63 -18.88
N THR A 28 0.12 -29.41 -19.41
CA THR A 28 -0.67 -28.35 -18.79
C THR A 28 -1.87 -28.97 -18.09
N VAL A 29 -1.85 -28.99 -16.75
CA VAL A 29 -3.03 -29.40 -15.99
C VAL A 29 -4.11 -28.45 -16.47
N GLN A 30 -5.11 -28.96 -17.20
CA GLN A 30 -6.32 -28.19 -17.47
C GLN A 30 -6.81 -27.72 -16.11
N ARG A 31 -6.66 -26.42 -15.83
CA ARG A 31 -7.07 -25.79 -14.58
C ARG A 31 -8.52 -26.20 -14.36
N VAL A 32 -8.75 -27.04 -13.35
CA VAL A 32 -10.07 -27.57 -13.05
C VAL A 32 -10.92 -26.39 -12.62
N ASP A 33 -12.02 -26.18 -13.33
CA ASP A 33 -13.05 -25.21 -13.00
C ASP A 33 -13.69 -25.64 -11.68
N LEU A 34 -13.25 -25.05 -10.57
CA LEU A 34 -13.62 -25.49 -9.21
C LEU A 34 -14.89 -24.82 -8.68
N LEU A 35 -15.42 -23.81 -9.38
CA LEU A 35 -16.63 -23.10 -8.98
C LEU A 35 -17.63 -23.24 -10.12
N ASP A 36 -18.78 -23.83 -9.83
CA ASP A 36 -19.87 -24.05 -10.77
C ASP A 36 -20.56 -22.73 -11.17
N PHE A 37 -19.80 -21.74 -11.64
CA PHE A 37 -20.35 -20.53 -12.23
C PHE A 37 -20.70 -20.77 -13.69
N GLU A 38 -21.92 -20.43 -14.10
CA GLU A 38 -22.26 -20.37 -15.51
C GLU A 38 -21.49 -19.23 -16.17
N PHE A 39 -20.76 -19.50 -17.26
CA PHE A 39 -20.00 -18.49 -17.98
C PHE A 39 -20.22 -18.57 -19.50
N PRO A 40 -20.59 -17.46 -20.19
CA PRO A 40 -20.89 -16.14 -19.63
C PRO A 40 -22.12 -16.17 -18.71
N GLN A 41 -22.19 -15.25 -17.75
CA GLN A 41 -23.24 -15.19 -16.71
C GLN A 41 -24.54 -14.53 -17.18
N GLY A 42 -24.57 -14.05 -18.42
CA GLY A 42 -25.69 -13.34 -19.03
C GLY A 42 -25.56 -13.25 -20.55
N ASN A 43 -26.45 -12.46 -21.15
CA ASN A 43 -26.50 -12.23 -22.60
C ASN A 43 -26.50 -10.72 -22.95
N ASP A 44 -26.18 -9.86 -21.98
CA ASP A 44 -26.07 -8.43 -22.21
C ASP A 44 -24.81 -8.11 -23.05
N PRO A 45 -24.73 -6.96 -23.75
CA PRO A 45 -23.55 -6.65 -24.58
C PRO A 45 -22.23 -6.67 -23.80
N TRP A 46 -22.24 -6.19 -22.56
CA TRP A 46 -21.06 -6.16 -21.69
C TRP A 46 -20.68 -7.56 -21.15
N ASP A 47 -21.57 -8.56 -21.19
CA ASP A 47 -21.19 -9.96 -20.90
C ASP A 47 -20.17 -10.48 -21.92
N ARG A 48 -20.28 -10.04 -23.18
CA ARG A 48 -19.30 -10.39 -24.21
C ARG A 48 -17.95 -9.74 -23.96
N GLU A 49 -17.94 -8.56 -23.36
CA GLU A 49 -16.71 -7.90 -22.93
C GLU A 49 -16.05 -8.68 -21.79
N ILE A 50 -16.83 -9.09 -20.78
CA ILE A 50 -16.35 -9.97 -19.70
C ILE A 50 -15.80 -11.29 -20.27
N GLU A 51 -16.50 -11.90 -21.22
CA GLU A 51 -16.04 -13.12 -21.89
C GLU A 51 -14.70 -12.91 -22.60
N GLN A 52 -14.52 -11.76 -23.24
CA GLN A 52 -13.26 -11.43 -23.89
C GLN A 52 -12.15 -11.15 -22.88
N ILE A 53 -12.46 -10.51 -21.74
CA ILE A 53 -11.49 -10.29 -20.65
C ILE A 53 -10.97 -11.65 -20.15
N ALA A 54 -11.86 -12.62 -19.91
CA ALA A 54 -11.46 -13.95 -19.50
C ALA A 54 -10.54 -14.64 -20.53
N LYS A 55 -10.83 -14.50 -21.83
CA LYS A 55 -9.99 -15.07 -22.90
C LYS A 55 -8.62 -14.41 -22.99
N ASP A 56 -8.57 -13.07 -22.92
CA ASP A 56 -7.35 -12.30 -23.10
C ASP A 56 -6.44 -12.40 -21.87
N TRP A 57 -7.02 -12.26 -20.68
CA TRP A 57 -6.29 -12.11 -19.42
C TRP A 57 -6.22 -13.38 -18.58
N GLY A 58 -7.14 -14.33 -18.79
CA GLY A 58 -7.27 -15.52 -17.94
C GLY A 58 -7.91 -15.24 -16.57
N MET A 59 -8.52 -14.06 -16.39
CA MET A 59 -9.25 -13.65 -15.19
C MET A 59 -10.76 -13.68 -15.46
N TYR A 60 -11.49 -14.42 -14.64
CA TYR A 60 -12.94 -14.57 -14.73
C TYR A 60 -13.64 -13.56 -13.81
N ILE A 61 -14.36 -12.61 -14.41
CA ILE A 61 -15.17 -11.65 -13.65
C ILE A 61 -16.50 -12.31 -13.30
N ILE A 62 -16.77 -12.50 -12.01
CA ILE A 62 -18.01 -13.11 -11.49
C ILE A 62 -18.83 -12.05 -10.76
N TYR A 63 -20.09 -11.91 -11.12
CA TYR A 63 -20.96 -10.84 -10.62
C TYR A 63 -22.37 -11.34 -10.26
N LYS A 64 -22.72 -12.58 -10.60
CA LYS A 64 -23.98 -13.24 -10.22
C LYS A 64 -23.70 -14.42 -9.29
N ASN A 65 -24.65 -14.66 -8.38
CA ASN A 65 -24.66 -15.82 -7.47
C ASN A 65 -23.39 -15.97 -6.60
N VAL A 66 -22.65 -14.88 -6.38
CA VAL A 66 -21.57 -14.85 -5.38
C VAL A 66 -22.22 -14.78 -4.00
N ASP A 67 -21.86 -15.72 -3.13
CA ASP A 67 -22.37 -15.80 -1.76
C ASP A 67 -21.26 -16.11 -0.75
N SER A 68 -21.63 -16.28 0.52
CA SER A 68 -20.68 -16.55 1.59
C SER A 68 -19.88 -17.84 1.42
N THR A 69 -20.38 -18.84 0.69
CA THR A 69 -19.62 -20.06 0.43
C THR A 69 -18.42 -19.79 -0.49
N HIS A 70 -18.59 -18.88 -1.45
CA HIS A 70 -17.55 -18.45 -2.37
C HIS A 70 -16.54 -17.52 -1.70
N LEU A 71 -17.03 -16.57 -0.89
CA LEU A 71 -16.18 -15.56 -0.23
C LEU A 71 -15.32 -16.14 0.90
N ASN A 72 -15.76 -17.20 1.58
CA ASN A 72 -15.07 -17.73 2.77
C ASN A 72 -14.25 -19.01 2.49
N ARG A 73 -13.87 -19.24 1.22
CA ARG A 73 -13.00 -20.38 0.87
C ARG A 73 -11.61 -20.20 1.46
N MET A 74 -11.14 -21.24 2.14
CA MET A 74 -9.83 -21.24 2.81
C MET A 74 -9.31 -22.67 2.98
N TRP A 75 -7.98 -22.81 3.06
CA TRP A 75 -7.32 -24.11 3.27
C TRP A 75 -7.48 -24.68 4.69
N THR A 76 -7.79 -23.83 5.65
CA THR A 76 -7.81 -24.16 7.08
C THR A 76 -9.21 -24.00 7.65
N THR A 77 -9.55 -24.74 8.70
CA THR A 77 -10.84 -24.58 9.38
C THR A 77 -10.91 -23.20 10.06
N PRO A 78 -11.95 -22.39 9.79
CA PRO A 78 -12.13 -21.10 10.44
C PRO A 78 -12.40 -21.28 11.95
N ILE A 79 -11.91 -20.34 12.75
CA ILE A 79 -12.19 -20.25 14.18
C ILE A 79 -13.55 -19.56 14.35
N TYR A 80 -14.25 -19.90 15.42
CA TYR A 80 -15.61 -19.42 15.70
C TYR A 80 -15.80 -17.89 15.68
N ASN A 81 -14.76 -17.13 16.02
CA ASN A 81 -14.81 -15.66 16.05
C ASN A 81 -14.21 -15.02 14.79
N ASP A 82 -13.80 -15.81 13.79
CA ASP A 82 -13.23 -15.29 12.56
C ASP A 82 -14.29 -14.60 11.71
N PRO A 83 -13.93 -13.58 10.91
CA PRO A 83 -14.86 -12.94 9.99
C PRO A 83 -15.58 -13.95 9.09
N ILE A 84 -16.88 -13.72 8.85
CA ILE A 84 -17.64 -14.47 7.83
C ILE A 84 -18.13 -13.46 6.81
N TYR A 85 -17.52 -13.53 5.64
CA TYR A 85 -17.73 -12.60 4.55
C TYR A 85 -19.07 -12.83 3.85
N VAL A 86 -19.84 -11.75 3.69
CA VAL A 86 -21.14 -11.71 3.03
C VAL A 86 -21.23 -10.51 2.11
N CYS A 87 -22.10 -10.59 1.10
CA CYS A 87 -22.31 -9.53 0.11
C CYS A 87 -23.73 -9.59 -0.46
N THR A 88 -24.06 -8.61 -1.30
CA THR A 88 -25.28 -8.55 -2.11
C THR A 88 -24.92 -8.57 -3.60
N THR A 89 -25.88 -8.93 -4.45
CA THR A 89 -25.68 -9.01 -5.90
C THR A 89 -25.88 -7.64 -6.55
N PRO A 90 -24.93 -7.16 -7.37
CA PRO A 90 -25.09 -5.89 -8.09
C PRO A 90 -26.18 -5.95 -9.17
N SER A 91 -26.74 -4.80 -9.51
CA SER A 91 -27.65 -4.62 -10.65
C SER A 91 -26.90 -4.53 -11.98
N ASN A 92 -27.61 -4.68 -13.10
CA ASN A 92 -27.03 -4.56 -14.45
C ASN A 92 -26.41 -3.18 -14.74
N GLU A 93 -26.92 -2.12 -14.12
CA GLU A 93 -26.38 -0.77 -14.26
C GLU A 93 -25.09 -0.61 -13.46
N GLU A 94 -25.08 -1.13 -12.22
CA GLU A 94 -23.91 -1.10 -11.34
C GLU A 94 -22.73 -1.92 -11.90
N ILE A 95 -23.00 -3.06 -12.54
CA ILE A 95 -21.95 -3.88 -13.17
C ILE A 95 -21.15 -3.07 -14.20
N GLN A 96 -21.80 -2.18 -14.95
CA GLN A 96 -21.09 -1.34 -15.92
C GLN A 96 -20.13 -0.37 -15.22
N ILE A 97 -20.53 0.21 -14.08
CA ILE A 97 -19.66 1.06 -13.25
C ILE A 97 -18.42 0.28 -12.81
N TYR A 98 -18.60 -0.95 -12.28
CA TYR A 98 -17.48 -1.81 -11.91
C TYR A 98 -16.58 -2.15 -13.10
N LEU A 99 -17.17 -2.49 -14.26
CA LEU A 99 -16.41 -2.88 -15.45
C LEU A 99 -15.57 -1.72 -15.99
N ASP A 100 -16.08 -0.49 -15.95
CA ASP A 100 -15.34 0.69 -16.36
C ASP A 100 -14.11 0.89 -15.45
N LEU A 101 -14.27 0.78 -14.13
CA LEU A 101 -13.16 0.85 -13.18
C LEU A 101 -12.11 -0.25 -13.41
N VAL A 102 -12.56 -1.50 -13.64
CA VAL A 102 -11.66 -2.63 -13.89
C VAL A 102 -10.89 -2.44 -15.19
N LYS A 103 -11.57 -2.07 -16.27
CA LYS A 103 -10.94 -1.87 -17.58
C LYS A 103 -9.94 -0.72 -17.55
N GLU A 104 -10.33 0.39 -16.94
CA GLU A 104 -9.51 1.60 -16.90
C GLU A 104 -8.29 1.43 -15.98
N TRP A 105 -8.51 0.98 -14.75
CA TRP A 105 -7.50 1.08 -13.70
C TRP A 105 -6.79 -0.23 -13.34
N LEU A 106 -7.44 -1.37 -13.52
CA LEU A 106 -6.78 -2.67 -13.33
C LEU A 106 -6.10 -3.12 -14.63
N LEU A 107 -6.85 -3.19 -15.72
CA LEU A 107 -6.35 -3.74 -16.99
C LEU A 107 -5.63 -2.70 -17.84
N GLY A 108 -6.00 -1.42 -17.76
CA GLY A 108 -5.42 -0.33 -18.56
C GLY A 108 -3.93 -0.07 -18.26
N GLY A 109 -3.45 -0.47 -17.08
CA GLY A 109 -2.04 -0.37 -16.68
C GLY A 109 -1.20 -1.62 -16.98
N MET A 110 -1.76 -2.62 -17.66
CA MET A 110 -1.11 -3.91 -17.91
C MET A 110 -1.01 -4.19 -19.42
N ASP A 111 -0.06 -5.05 -19.82
CA ASP A 111 0.01 -5.59 -21.19
C ASP A 111 -0.51 -7.03 -21.25
N LYS A 112 -1.64 -7.24 -21.93
CA LYS A 112 -2.25 -8.57 -22.08
C LYS A 112 -1.36 -9.59 -22.80
N ASN A 113 -0.35 -9.15 -23.55
CA ASN A 113 0.59 -10.05 -24.22
C ASN A 113 1.76 -10.45 -23.32
N LYS A 114 1.92 -9.81 -22.16
CA LYS A 114 2.95 -10.08 -21.17
C LYS A 114 2.45 -11.12 -20.17
N GLU A 115 3.13 -12.26 -20.10
CA GLU A 115 2.68 -13.37 -19.26
C GLU A 115 2.71 -13.03 -17.77
N GLU A 116 3.70 -12.27 -17.32
CA GLU A 116 3.83 -11.84 -15.92
C GLU A 116 2.64 -10.98 -15.49
N ASP A 117 2.17 -10.08 -16.35
CA ASP A 117 1.03 -9.21 -16.05
C ASP A 117 -0.25 -10.03 -15.91
N ARG A 118 -0.49 -11.00 -16.81
CA ARG A 118 -1.64 -11.92 -16.67
C ARG A 118 -1.55 -12.81 -15.44
N ARG A 119 -0.36 -13.32 -15.10
CA ARG A 119 -0.14 -14.18 -13.92
C ARG A 119 -0.32 -13.43 -12.61
N SER A 120 -0.21 -12.10 -12.61
CA SER A 120 -0.45 -11.26 -11.43
C SER A 120 -1.93 -11.11 -11.06
N LEU A 121 -2.84 -11.40 -11.99
CA LEU A 121 -4.28 -11.30 -11.79
C LEU A 121 -4.83 -12.53 -11.03
N PRO A 122 -5.90 -12.34 -10.22
CA PRO A 122 -6.59 -13.46 -9.60
C PRO A 122 -7.26 -14.33 -10.67
N TYR A 123 -7.57 -15.57 -10.32
CA TYR A 123 -8.37 -16.40 -11.22
C TYR A 123 -9.80 -15.88 -11.30
N TYR A 124 -10.38 -15.51 -10.15
CA TYR A 124 -11.68 -14.85 -10.08
C TYR A 124 -11.57 -13.40 -9.61
N LEU A 125 -12.29 -12.50 -10.27
CA LEU A 125 -12.59 -11.17 -9.75
C LEU A 125 -14.08 -11.07 -9.48
N TYR A 126 -14.45 -11.04 -8.20
CA TYR A 126 -15.82 -10.89 -7.78
C TYR A 126 -16.20 -9.41 -7.78
N LEU A 127 -17.31 -9.09 -8.44
CA LEU A 127 -17.96 -7.78 -8.39
C LEU A 127 -19.24 -7.96 -7.57
N VAL A 128 -19.26 -7.40 -6.36
CA VAL A 128 -20.35 -7.61 -5.40
C VAL A 128 -20.66 -6.32 -4.67
N ASN A 129 -21.86 -6.16 -4.15
CA ASN A 129 -22.20 -5.00 -3.33
C ASN A 129 -22.14 -5.32 -1.84
N ASP A 130 -22.05 -4.27 -1.02
CA ASP A 130 -22.18 -4.34 0.44
C ASP A 130 -21.28 -5.39 1.10
N PHE A 131 -20.07 -5.61 0.56
CA PHE A 131 -19.16 -6.62 1.07
C PHE A 131 -18.69 -6.30 2.49
N ASN A 132 -19.03 -7.13 3.46
CA ASN A 132 -18.66 -6.93 4.87
C ASN A 132 -18.50 -8.23 5.66
N ASP A 133 -18.11 -8.09 6.93
CA ASP A 133 -18.09 -9.17 7.91
C ASP A 133 -19.47 -9.35 8.57
N GLY A 134 -20.14 -10.44 8.20
CA GLY A 134 -21.43 -10.87 8.71
C GLY A 134 -21.39 -11.79 9.93
N ASN A 135 -20.23 -12.05 10.56
CA ASN A 135 -20.18 -12.85 11.79
C ASN A 135 -20.46 -11.99 13.03
N PRO A 136 -21.60 -12.13 13.75
CA PRO A 136 -21.94 -11.31 14.92
C PRO A 136 -20.97 -11.41 16.10
N ARG A 137 -20.04 -12.37 16.06
CA ARG A 137 -19.05 -12.63 17.11
C ARG A 137 -17.65 -12.16 16.75
N SER A 138 -17.45 -11.77 15.50
CA SER A 138 -16.19 -11.21 15.05
C SER A 138 -16.02 -9.80 15.61
N GLN A 139 -14.76 -9.43 15.85
CA GLN A 139 -14.42 -8.07 16.28
C GLN A 139 -14.72 -7.03 15.20
N THR A 140 -14.81 -7.45 13.94
CA THR A 140 -15.05 -6.58 12.77
C THR A 140 -16.51 -6.63 12.28
N TYR A 141 -17.40 -7.33 12.99
CA TYR A 141 -18.80 -7.49 12.61
C TYR A 141 -19.47 -6.17 12.24
N GLN A 142 -19.86 -6.05 10.96
CA GLN A 142 -20.52 -4.87 10.38
C GLN A 142 -19.81 -3.53 10.68
N LYS A 143 -18.53 -3.55 11.07
CA LYS A 143 -17.84 -2.31 11.47
C LYS A 143 -17.46 -1.47 10.27
N ASN A 144 -17.11 -2.10 9.15
CA ASN A 144 -16.69 -1.42 7.93
C ASN A 144 -17.09 -2.22 6.69
N HIS A 145 -17.48 -1.50 5.64
CA HIS A 145 -17.50 -2.00 4.28
C HIS A 145 -16.08 -2.35 3.82
N ILE A 146 -15.94 -3.45 3.09
CA ILE A 146 -14.68 -3.91 2.51
C ILE A 146 -14.72 -3.59 1.03
N GLN A 147 -14.14 -2.44 0.66
CA GLN A 147 -14.16 -2.00 -0.74
C GLN A 147 -13.39 -2.96 -1.65
N PHE A 148 -12.25 -3.45 -1.18
CA PHE A 148 -11.43 -4.35 -1.98
C PHE A 148 -10.70 -5.39 -1.15
N LYS A 149 -10.78 -6.65 -1.58
CA LYS A 149 -10.13 -7.80 -0.95
C LYS A 149 -9.23 -8.51 -1.96
N LYS A 150 -7.96 -8.71 -1.62
CA LYS A 150 -6.94 -9.34 -2.50
C LYS A 150 -6.34 -10.63 -1.94
N ASP A 151 -6.62 -10.94 -0.70
CA ASP A 151 -6.13 -12.11 0.06
C ASP A 151 -7.14 -13.26 0.07
N GLY A 152 -8.10 -13.27 -0.87
CA GLY A 152 -8.93 -14.44 -1.13
C GLY A 152 -8.08 -15.59 -1.65
N LEU A 153 -8.56 -16.83 -1.47
CA LEU A 153 -7.81 -18.04 -1.84
C LEU A 153 -7.35 -18.04 -3.30
N ASP A 154 -8.30 -17.82 -4.21
CA ASP A 154 -8.12 -17.78 -5.67
C ASP A 154 -8.86 -16.60 -6.30
N TYR A 155 -9.35 -15.67 -5.47
CA TYR A 155 -10.20 -14.56 -5.90
C TYR A 155 -9.76 -13.23 -5.29
N TRP A 156 -10.02 -12.16 -6.04
CA TRP A 156 -10.15 -10.80 -5.50
C TRP A 156 -11.62 -10.40 -5.52
N SER A 157 -12.03 -9.45 -4.66
CA SER A 157 -13.40 -8.93 -4.63
C SER A 157 -13.37 -7.42 -4.58
N LEU A 158 -14.06 -6.77 -5.53
CA LEU A 158 -14.32 -5.33 -5.58
C LEU A 158 -15.78 -5.08 -5.23
N SER A 159 -15.99 -4.11 -4.35
CA SER A 159 -17.29 -3.84 -3.78
C SER A 159 -17.49 -2.38 -3.42
N PHE A 160 -18.68 -1.88 -3.70
CA PHE A 160 -19.24 -0.63 -3.21
C PHE A 160 -20.54 -0.94 -2.49
N THR A 161 -20.92 -0.07 -1.55
CA THR A 161 -22.24 -0.17 -0.93
C THR A 161 -23.30 0.24 -1.93
N SER A 162 -24.51 -0.27 -1.76
CA SER A 162 -25.64 0.10 -2.61
C SER A 162 -25.91 1.61 -2.56
N ASP A 163 -25.74 2.25 -1.39
CA ASP A 163 -25.90 3.69 -1.19
C ASP A 163 -24.84 4.51 -1.96
N GLU A 164 -23.58 4.05 -2.00
CA GLU A 164 -22.50 4.70 -2.76
C GLU A 164 -22.77 4.64 -4.27
N LEU A 165 -23.29 3.51 -4.75
CA LEU A 165 -23.62 3.34 -6.17
C LEU A 165 -24.83 4.17 -6.59
N GLU A 166 -25.87 4.26 -5.72
CA GLU A 166 -27.05 5.10 -5.98
C GLU A 166 -26.69 6.60 -5.97
N ALA A 167 -25.80 7.01 -5.06
CA ALA A 167 -25.32 8.40 -4.98
C ALA A 167 -24.36 8.78 -6.12
N GLY A 168 -23.75 7.78 -6.77
CA GLY A 168 -22.60 7.96 -7.65
C GLY A 168 -21.30 7.98 -6.87
N LEU A 169 -20.28 7.31 -7.43
CA LEU A 169 -18.97 7.19 -6.78
C LEU A 169 -18.27 8.54 -6.70
N THR A 170 -17.70 8.84 -5.53
CA THR A 170 -16.89 10.04 -5.34
C THR A 170 -15.49 9.85 -5.93
N SER A 171 -14.85 10.97 -6.22
CA SER A 171 -13.47 11.03 -6.71
C SER A 171 -12.50 10.30 -5.78
N GLU A 172 -12.68 10.39 -4.45
CA GLU A 172 -11.85 9.65 -3.48
C GLU A 172 -12.07 8.13 -3.56
N GLN A 173 -13.28 7.67 -3.85
CA GLN A 173 -13.57 6.24 -4.00
C GLN A 173 -12.94 5.69 -5.28
N ILE A 174 -13.05 6.45 -6.39
CA ILE A 174 -12.44 6.07 -7.67
C ILE A 174 -10.91 6.09 -7.54
N HIS A 175 -10.34 7.13 -6.92
CA HIS A 175 -8.92 7.24 -6.61
C HIS A 175 -8.41 6.06 -5.79
N GLY A 176 -9.14 5.71 -4.72
CA GLY A 176 -8.81 4.58 -3.86
C GLY A 176 -8.73 3.27 -4.65
N VAL A 177 -9.69 3.00 -5.53
CA VAL A 177 -9.68 1.82 -6.41
C VAL A 177 -8.53 1.87 -7.40
N ALA A 178 -8.34 3.01 -8.08
CA ALA A 178 -7.31 3.19 -9.09
C ALA A 178 -5.91 2.90 -8.54
N CYS A 179 -5.61 3.51 -7.40
CA CYS A 179 -4.36 3.36 -6.69
C CYS A 179 -4.17 1.93 -6.15
N THR A 180 -5.24 1.33 -5.61
CA THR A 180 -5.23 -0.03 -5.08
C THR A 180 -4.99 -1.09 -6.15
N PHE A 181 -5.45 -0.87 -7.38
CA PHE A 181 -5.14 -1.74 -8.50
C PHE A 181 -3.70 -1.59 -9.00
N SER A 182 -3.26 -0.35 -9.17
CA SER A 182 -2.00 -0.08 -9.89
C SER A 182 -0.75 -0.20 -9.01
N TYR A 183 -0.78 0.35 -7.79
CA TYR A 183 0.42 0.46 -6.95
C TYR A 183 1.07 -0.87 -6.52
N PRO A 184 0.31 -1.93 -6.16
CA PRO A 184 0.93 -3.21 -5.80
C PRO A 184 1.82 -3.78 -6.91
N GLY A 185 1.38 -3.69 -8.17
CA GLY A 185 2.17 -4.13 -9.31
C GLY A 185 3.45 -3.30 -9.48
N LEU A 186 3.38 -1.98 -9.27
CA LEU A 186 4.55 -1.10 -9.26
C LEU A 186 5.53 -1.50 -8.15
N LYS A 187 5.03 -1.63 -6.93
CA LYS A 187 5.83 -2.02 -5.75
C LYS A 187 6.54 -3.34 -5.98
N THR A 188 5.81 -4.38 -6.45
CA THR A 188 6.41 -5.68 -6.72
C THR A 188 7.52 -5.60 -7.75
N ARG A 189 7.37 -4.82 -8.83
CA ARG A 189 8.44 -4.65 -9.84
C ARG A 189 9.71 -4.02 -9.27
N PHE A 190 9.60 -3.10 -8.31
CA PHE A 190 10.77 -2.59 -7.56
C PHE A 190 11.35 -3.59 -6.56
N GLU A 191 10.51 -4.48 -6.01
CA GLU A 191 10.96 -5.52 -5.07
C GLU A 191 11.66 -6.68 -5.77
N THR A 192 11.21 -7.06 -6.97
CA THR A 192 11.81 -8.11 -7.81
C THR A 192 13.03 -7.63 -8.58
N GLY A 193 13.21 -6.31 -8.71
CA GLY A 193 14.30 -5.70 -9.48
C GLY A 193 13.99 -5.52 -10.96
N ASP A 194 12.73 -5.72 -11.37
CA ASP A 194 12.29 -5.41 -12.74
C ASP A 194 12.33 -3.90 -13.00
N TYR A 195 12.00 -3.11 -11.97
CA TYR A 195 12.13 -1.64 -11.97
C TYR A 195 13.25 -1.22 -11.01
N GLU A 196 14.03 -0.25 -11.46
CA GLU A 196 15.12 0.36 -10.69
C GLU A 196 14.77 1.79 -10.27
N VAL A 197 15.25 2.20 -9.09
CA VAL A 197 15.15 3.57 -8.59
C VAL A 197 15.88 4.53 -9.53
N ALA A 198 15.30 5.72 -9.74
CA ALA A 198 15.86 6.72 -10.65
C ALA A 198 17.33 7.05 -10.33
N PRO A 199 18.22 7.12 -11.34
CA PRO A 199 19.60 7.56 -11.14
C PRO A 199 19.67 8.92 -10.45
N GLY A 200 20.53 9.03 -9.43
CA GLY A 200 20.72 10.27 -8.67
C GLY A 200 19.76 10.46 -7.50
N PHE A 201 18.63 9.75 -7.44
CA PHE A 201 17.67 9.86 -6.33
C PHE A 201 18.31 9.56 -4.97
N ALA A 202 19.10 8.48 -4.90
CA ALA A 202 19.80 8.06 -3.69
C ALA A 202 20.76 9.12 -3.11
N GLY A 203 21.25 10.05 -3.95
CA GLY A 203 22.17 11.11 -3.55
C GLY A 203 21.48 12.37 -3.05
N MET A 204 20.16 12.47 -3.14
CA MET A 204 19.40 13.68 -2.79
C MET A 204 19.20 13.84 -1.27
N SER A 205 19.24 12.75 -0.51
CA SER A 205 19.13 12.74 0.95
C SER A 205 20.17 11.81 1.59
N ASP A 206 20.46 12.05 2.86
CA ASP A 206 21.26 11.15 3.68
C ASP A 206 20.34 10.12 4.36
N TYR A 207 20.54 8.85 4.00
CA TYR A 207 19.77 7.69 4.44
C TYR A 207 20.42 6.91 5.59
N GLU A 208 21.61 7.33 6.06
CA GLU A 208 22.35 6.68 7.15
C GLU A 208 22.05 7.33 8.50
N THR A 209 22.04 8.66 8.54
CA THR A 209 21.85 9.40 9.79
C THR A 209 20.42 9.29 10.30
N LYS A 210 20.29 9.18 11.63
CA LYS A 210 19.00 9.16 12.32
C LYS A 210 18.23 10.46 12.11
N ILE A 211 16.94 10.36 11.84
CA ILE A 211 16.04 11.51 11.64
C ILE A 211 15.20 11.80 12.89
N GLY A 212 14.84 13.06 13.08
CA GLY A 212 13.80 13.52 13.99
C GLY A 212 12.42 13.47 13.34
N ARG A 213 11.37 13.34 14.15
CA ARG A 213 9.99 13.17 13.65
C ARG A 213 9.34 14.46 13.19
N ARG A 214 9.74 15.58 13.76
CA ARG A 214 9.35 16.94 13.38
C ARG A 214 10.35 17.92 13.98
N TYR A 215 10.24 19.18 13.61
CA TYR A 215 10.80 20.29 14.37
C TYR A 215 9.65 21.13 14.94
N ILE A 216 9.77 21.55 16.19
CA ILE A 216 8.84 22.49 16.80
C ILE A 216 9.63 23.60 17.54
N SER A 217 9.48 24.82 17.07
CA SER A 217 10.04 26.00 17.73
C SER A 217 9.32 26.28 19.05
N PHE A 218 9.91 27.11 19.92
CA PHE A 218 9.25 27.52 21.15
C PHE A 218 7.92 28.23 20.87
N GLU A 219 7.90 29.14 19.90
CA GLU A 219 6.70 29.91 19.51
C GLU A 219 5.59 28.96 19.03
N GLN A 220 5.92 28.03 18.14
CA GLN A 220 4.96 27.04 17.64
C GLN A 220 4.47 26.11 18.78
N TRP A 221 5.38 25.65 19.64
CA TRP A 221 4.99 24.84 20.79
C TRP A 221 4.03 25.59 21.72
N LYS A 222 4.27 26.90 21.92
CA LYS A 222 3.43 27.75 22.77
C LYS A 222 2.06 28.00 22.14
N GLU A 223 1.99 28.12 20.83
CA GLU A 223 0.73 28.18 20.08
C GLU A 223 -0.06 26.86 20.18
N GLU A 224 0.60 25.72 20.02
CA GLU A 224 -0.02 24.38 20.17
C GLU A 224 -0.43 24.10 21.64
N ASN A 225 0.25 24.72 22.62
CA ASN A 225 0.08 24.44 24.05
C ASN A 225 -0.09 25.73 24.88
N PRO A 226 -1.13 26.54 24.63
CA PRO A 226 -1.24 27.87 25.21
C PRO A 226 -1.33 27.87 26.75
N TYR A 227 -1.92 26.81 27.31
CA TYR A 227 -2.13 26.63 28.74
C TYR A 227 -0.92 26.04 29.49
N LEU A 228 0.09 25.52 28.79
CA LEU A 228 1.25 24.95 29.44
C LEU A 228 2.26 26.04 29.85
N PRO A 229 2.87 25.94 31.04
CA PRO A 229 3.95 26.83 31.45
C PRO A 229 5.17 26.71 30.54
N GLU A 230 5.84 27.82 30.25
CA GLU A 230 6.99 27.87 29.33
C GLU A 230 8.16 26.98 29.77
N TYR A 231 8.32 26.75 31.07
CA TYR A 231 9.36 25.88 31.60
C TYR A 231 9.21 24.43 31.12
N PHE A 232 8.02 23.99 30.67
CA PHE A 232 7.85 22.66 30.08
C PHE A 232 8.69 22.51 28.82
N TYR A 233 8.72 23.52 27.95
CA TYR A 233 9.59 23.50 26.77
C TYR A 233 11.06 23.62 27.14
N ALA A 234 11.39 24.49 28.10
CA ALA A 234 12.77 24.71 28.54
C ALA A 234 13.40 23.46 29.18
N GLU A 235 12.62 22.73 29.99
CA GLU A 235 13.06 21.54 30.74
C GLU A 235 12.75 20.21 30.01
N ASN A 236 12.25 20.27 28.77
CA ASN A 236 11.90 19.10 27.95
C ASN A 236 10.82 18.20 28.57
N ILE A 237 9.86 18.82 29.25
CA ILE A 237 8.71 18.15 29.84
C ILE A 237 7.61 18.05 28.78
N LEU A 238 7.15 16.83 28.51
CA LEU A 238 6.14 16.54 27.46
C LEU A 238 6.54 16.96 26.04
N ILE A 239 7.84 17.11 25.78
CA ILE A 239 8.42 17.34 24.46
C ILE A 239 9.70 16.51 24.34
N ASP A 240 9.88 15.86 23.20
CA ASP A 240 11.07 15.05 22.96
C ASP A 240 12.19 15.93 22.42
N LEU A 241 13.43 15.69 22.87
CA LEU A 241 14.61 16.48 22.48
C LEU A 241 14.82 16.49 20.96
N CYS A 242 14.51 15.38 20.28
CA CYS A 242 14.61 15.29 18.82
C CYS A 242 13.58 16.17 18.09
N ASP A 243 12.48 16.55 18.73
CA ASP A 243 11.50 17.48 18.15
C ASP A 243 11.96 18.94 18.32
N LYS A 244 12.96 19.21 19.16
CA LYS A 244 13.62 20.53 19.28
C LYS A 244 14.88 20.65 18.41
N ASP A 245 15.28 19.57 17.74
CA ASP A 245 16.44 19.53 16.84
C ASP A 245 16.02 20.06 15.45
N PRO A 246 16.44 21.29 15.09
CA PRO A 246 16.07 21.89 13.82
C PRO A 246 16.76 21.22 12.63
N ASP A 247 17.89 20.56 12.81
CA ASP A 247 18.71 20.08 11.70
C ASP A 247 18.26 18.69 11.24
N ASN A 248 17.77 17.86 12.16
CA ASN A 248 17.47 16.46 11.87
C ASN A 248 15.99 16.15 11.62
N ALA A 249 15.08 17.13 11.68
CA ALA A 249 13.68 16.91 11.32
C ALA A 249 13.53 16.38 9.89
N TYR A 250 12.75 15.31 9.70
CA TYR A 250 12.74 14.57 8.44
C TYR A 250 12.44 15.42 7.19
N LYS A 251 11.53 16.40 7.28
CA LYS A 251 11.22 17.30 6.16
C LYS A 251 12.43 18.16 5.77
N ARG A 252 13.13 18.72 6.76
CA ARG A 252 14.38 19.49 6.57
C ARG A 252 15.51 18.63 6.00
N ARG A 253 15.44 17.32 6.23
CA ARG A 253 16.34 16.30 5.66
C ARG A 253 15.93 15.82 4.26
N GLY A 254 14.88 16.39 3.68
CA GLY A 254 14.45 16.10 2.31
C GLY A 254 13.57 14.85 2.18
N PHE A 255 12.89 14.44 3.24
CA PHE A 255 11.93 13.35 3.21
C PHE A 255 10.50 13.89 3.23
N ALA A 256 9.68 13.46 2.27
CA ALA A 256 8.25 13.75 2.30
C ALA A 256 7.55 12.97 3.42
N SER A 257 6.37 13.44 3.82
CA SER A 257 5.52 12.70 4.76
C SER A 257 5.27 11.29 4.23
N GLN A 258 5.39 10.29 5.10
CA GLN A 258 5.08 8.91 4.77
C GLN A 258 3.59 8.75 4.53
N LEU A 259 3.25 8.21 3.35
CA LEU A 259 1.90 7.74 3.05
C LEU A 259 1.80 6.23 3.31
N GLY A 260 0.60 5.78 3.67
CA GLY A 260 0.24 4.37 3.70
C GLY A 260 -0.03 3.83 2.30
N GLU A 261 -0.22 2.52 2.18
CA GLU A 261 -0.71 1.92 0.92
C GLU A 261 -2.20 2.21 0.66
N ASP A 262 -2.87 2.83 1.64
CA ASP A 262 -4.19 3.47 1.51
C ASP A 262 -4.10 4.93 1.06
N PHE A 263 -2.90 5.39 0.67
CA PHE A 263 -2.64 6.73 0.12
C PHE A 263 -2.93 7.88 1.10
N LYS A 264 -2.97 7.58 2.41
CA LYS A 264 -3.19 8.56 3.48
C LYS A 264 -1.92 8.79 4.30
N PRO A 265 -1.72 10.01 4.85
CA PRO A 265 -0.59 10.28 5.74
C PRO A 265 -0.58 9.39 6.98
N ILE A 266 0.54 8.71 7.23
CA ILE A 266 0.75 7.98 8.48
C ILE A 266 1.26 8.97 9.52
N THR A 267 0.34 9.53 10.30
CA THR A 267 0.64 10.45 11.42
C THR A 267 0.64 9.75 12.79
N ASN A 268 0.05 8.55 12.87
CA ASN A 268 0.12 7.66 14.01
C ASN A 268 0.25 6.21 13.54
N LEU A 269 1.11 5.43 14.20
CA LEU A 269 1.26 4.00 13.93
C LEU A 269 1.39 3.24 15.25
N ASN A 270 0.55 2.22 15.47
CA ASN A 270 0.55 1.41 16.69
C ASN A 270 0.44 2.25 17.99
N GLY A 271 -0.34 3.35 17.95
CA GLY A 271 -0.52 4.26 19.08
C GLY A 271 0.63 5.25 19.30
N ARG A 272 1.65 5.26 18.43
CA ARG A 272 2.78 6.21 18.47
C ARG A 272 2.60 7.31 17.44
N GLN A 273 2.77 8.56 17.87
CA GLN A 273 2.77 9.71 16.96
C GLN A 273 4.03 9.68 16.10
N THR A 274 3.83 9.74 14.78
CA THR A 274 4.91 9.76 13.78
C THR A 274 5.02 11.13 13.12
N TYR A 275 3.94 11.92 13.10
CA TYR A 275 3.86 13.22 12.40
C TYR A 275 4.21 13.14 10.89
N GLY A 276 4.04 11.96 10.28
CA GLY A 276 4.45 11.69 8.90
C GLY A 276 5.90 11.27 8.74
N ALA A 277 6.69 11.17 9.81
CA ALA A 277 8.08 10.77 9.70
C ALA A 277 8.24 9.35 9.14
N PRO A 278 9.14 9.13 8.15
CA PRO A 278 9.42 7.82 7.58
C PRO A 278 9.84 6.78 8.61
N THR A 279 9.04 5.73 8.79
CA THR A 279 9.34 4.65 9.75
C THR A 279 10.40 3.67 9.24
N TRP A 280 10.68 3.65 7.93
CA TRP A 280 11.80 2.88 7.37
C TRP A 280 13.17 3.49 7.66
N MET A 281 13.21 4.77 8.03
CA MET A 281 14.43 5.45 8.49
C MET A 281 14.64 5.23 9.99
N PRO A 282 15.89 5.14 10.47
CA PRO A 282 16.17 5.06 11.89
C PRO A 282 15.88 6.42 12.51
N TRP A 283 15.20 6.44 13.65
CA TRP A 283 14.88 7.69 14.34
C TRP A 283 15.92 8.02 15.40
N ILE A 284 16.03 9.31 15.72
CA ILE A 284 16.80 9.74 16.88
C ILE A 284 16.18 9.09 18.11
N THR A 285 16.99 8.27 18.78
CA THR A 285 16.58 7.54 19.97
C THR A 285 16.43 8.49 21.14
N ARG A 286 15.39 8.28 21.94
CA ARG A 286 15.14 9.07 23.12
C ARG A 286 16.07 8.64 24.25
N LEU A 287 16.76 9.61 24.85
CA LEU A 287 17.60 9.42 26.03
C LEU A 287 16.81 9.87 27.26
N PHE A 288 16.67 8.98 28.23
CA PHE A 288 16.21 9.32 29.57
C PHE A 288 17.35 9.13 30.56
N GLU A 289 17.78 10.21 31.19
CA GLU A 289 18.77 10.17 32.25
C GLU A 289 18.07 10.19 33.60
N ASN A 290 18.45 9.28 34.49
CA ASN A 290 18.01 9.28 35.88
C ASN A 290 19.20 8.97 36.81
N GLU A 291 18.97 9.01 38.12
CA GLU A 291 20.01 8.75 39.15
C GLU A 291 20.67 7.37 39.03
N TRP A 292 20.10 6.44 38.26
CA TRP A 292 20.55 5.07 38.06
C TRP A 292 21.20 4.82 36.68
N GLY A 293 21.29 5.84 35.83
CA GLY A 293 21.92 5.79 34.51
C GLY A 293 21.05 6.31 33.36
N SER A 294 21.53 6.15 32.14
CA SER A 294 20.83 6.57 30.92
C SER A 294 20.13 5.38 30.27
N ILE A 295 18.83 5.51 30.01
CA ILE A 295 18.03 4.52 29.26
C ILE A 295 17.76 5.07 27.86
N VAL A 296 18.06 4.27 26.85
CA VAL A 296 17.83 4.59 25.43
C VAL A 296 16.54 3.89 25.00
N TYR A 297 15.58 4.65 24.47
CA TYR A 297 14.37 4.12 23.87
C TYR A 297 14.37 4.39 22.37
N ASP A 298 14.12 3.33 21.60
CA ASP A 298 13.72 3.46 20.20
C ASP A 298 12.20 3.58 20.14
N GLU A 299 11.72 4.73 19.67
CA GLU A 299 10.30 5.02 19.57
C GLU A 299 9.76 4.84 18.14
N ASN A 300 10.58 4.39 17.19
CA ASN A 300 10.11 4.13 15.84
C ASN A 300 9.11 2.95 15.83
N PRO A 301 7.85 3.17 15.40
CA PRO A 301 6.81 2.14 15.45
C PRO A 301 6.80 1.19 14.24
N GLY A 302 7.59 1.46 13.20
CA GLY A 302 7.65 0.61 12.01
C GLY A 302 8.91 -0.25 11.95
N PRO A 303 8.98 -1.19 11.01
CA PRO A 303 10.24 -1.86 10.73
C PRO A 303 11.20 -0.86 10.09
N VAL A 304 12.33 -0.61 10.76
CA VAL A 304 13.45 0.14 10.17
C VAL A 304 14.10 -0.74 9.10
N ALA A 305 14.26 -0.20 7.89
CA ALA A 305 14.92 -0.91 6.81
C ALA A 305 16.40 -1.17 7.13
N GLY A 306 16.85 -2.38 6.81
CA GLY A 306 18.13 -2.92 7.26
C GLY A 306 19.33 -2.37 6.50
N THR A 307 19.11 -1.89 5.27
CA THR A 307 20.15 -1.36 4.39
C THR A 307 19.79 0.03 3.86
N VAL A 308 20.81 0.79 3.43
CA VAL A 308 20.61 2.09 2.76
C VAL A 308 19.84 1.92 1.47
N GLU A 309 20.15 0.89 0.68
CA GLU A 309 19.47 0.58 -0.58
C GLU A 309 17.97 0.36 -0.37
N GLU A 310 17.59 -0.37 0.68
CA GLU A 310 16.18 -0.59 1.01
C GLU A 310 15.48 0.71 1.43
N ARG A 311 16.15 1.58 2.19
CA ARG A 311 15.60 2.90 2.58
C ARG A 311 15.40 3.82 1.38
N VAL A 312 16.35 3.83 0.45
CA VAL A 312 16.26 4.56 -0.82
C VAL A 312 15.06 4.07 -1.61
N ARG A 313 14.88 2.75 -1.75
CA ARG A 313 13.74 2.16 -2.44
C ARG A 313 12.42 2.51 -1.78
N LEU A 314 12.32 2.44 -0.45
CA LEU A 314 11.09 2.77 0.29
C LEU A 314 10.75 4.27 0.20
N ASP A 315 11.75 5.15 0.18
CA ASP A 315 11.56 6.57 -0.07
C ASP A 315 11.10 6.84 -1.51
N PHE A 316 11.67 6.16 -2.50
CA PHE A 316 11.21 6.25 -3.89
C PHE A 316 9.76 5.79 -4.04
N LEU A 317 9.40 4.64 -3.46
CA LEU A 317 8.02 4.15 -3.42
C LEU A 317 7.09 5.11 -2.66
N ASN A 318 7.58 5.78 -1.62
CA ASN A 318 6.81 6.83 -0.95
C ASN A 318 6.54 8.01 -1.88
N MET A 319 7.54 8.46 -2.64
CA MET A 319 7.37 9.53 -3.62
C MET A 319 6.43 9.14 -4.76
N ILE A 320 6.42 7.87 -5.18
CA ILE A 320 5.40 7.36 -6.11
C ILE A 320 4.00 7.56 -5.52
N ARG A 321 3.79 7.18 -4.25
CA ARG A 321 2.49 7.40 -3.60
C ARG A 321 2.15 8.89 -3.49
N VAL A 322 3.11 9.74 -3.13
CA VAL A 322 2.91 11.20 -3.10
C VAL A 322 2.47 11.71 -4.47
N ALA A 323 3.08 11.26 -5.57
CA ALA A 323 2.69 11.65 -6.92
C ALA A 323 1.36 11.06 -7.40
N MET A 324 0.95 9.91 -6.86
CA MET A 324 -0.37 9.35 -7.12
C MET A 324 -1.47 9.99 -6.26
N THR A 325 -1.13 10.60 -5.12
CA THR A 325 -2.10 11.25 -4.22
C THR A 325 -2.25 12.74 -4.51
N TYR A 326 -1.16 13.44 -4.78
CA TYR A 326 -1.15 14.91 -4.78
C TYR A 326 -0.71 15.45 -6.15
N PRO A 327 -1.49 16.38 -6.75
CA PRO A 327 -1.07 17.10 -7.94
C PRO A 327 0.15 17.97 -7.62
N GLU A 328 0.87 18.39 -8.66
CA GLU A 328 2.12 19.15 -8.49
C GLU A 328 1.90 20.42 -7.67
N GLU A 329 0.81 21.15 -7.93
CA GLU A 329 0.47 22.39 -7.23
C GLU A 329 0.33 22.18 -5.72
N GLU A 330 -0.41 21.15 -5.30
CA GLU A 330 -0.57 20.82 -3.88
C GLU A 330 0.76 20.42 -3.23
N VAL A 331 1.64 19.72 -3.96
CA VAL A 331 2.98 19.37 -3.45
C VAL A 331 3.81 20.63 -3.22
N ARG A 332 3.74 21.63 -4.11
CA ARG A 332 4.44 22.91 -3.90
C ARG A 332 3.88 23.68 -2.71
N GLU A 333 2.57 23.62 -2.49
CA GLU A 333 1.93 24.24 -1.33
C GLU A 333 2.30 23.55 -0.01
N MET A 334 2.37 22.22 -0.01
CA MET A 334 2.81 21.44 1.16
C MET A 334 4.29 21.65 1.49
N TYR A 335 5.12 21.90 0.48
CA TYR A 335 6.58 22.05 0.59
C TYR A 335 7.05 23.35 -0.09
N PRO A 336 6.73 24.53 0.46
CA PRO A 336 7.05 25.81 -0.16
C PRO A 336 8.56 26.06 -0.16
N VAL A 337 9.10 26.38 -1.34
CA VAL A 337 10.54 26.69 -1.51
C VAL A 337 10.90 28.12 -1.09
N ASP A 338 9.92 28.94 -0.75
CA ASP A 338 10.04 30.29 -0.22
C ASP A 338 9.77 30.37 1.30
N ALA A 339 9.83 29.23 2.00
CA ALA A 339 9.75 29.17 3.46
C ALA A 339 10.76 30.13 4.14
N GLU A 340 10.32 30.77 5.23
CA GLU A 340 11.13 31.78 5.95
C GLU A 340 12.40 31.19 6.58
N ASP A 341 12.32 29.95 7.09
CA ASP A 341 13.46 29.25 7.67
C ASP A 341 14.33 28.62 6.56
N PRO A 342 15.64 28.95 6.47
CA PRO A 342 16.53 28.38 5.47
C PRO A 342 16.61 26.85 5.48
N LEU A 343 16.45 26.19 6.64
CA LEU A 343 16.48 24.73 6.74
C LEU A 343 15.20 24.11 6.15
N ASP A 344 14.05 24.76 6.35
CA ASP A 344 12.80 24.33 5.72
C ASP A 344 12.88 24.53 4.20
N GLN A 345 13.40 25.67 3.73
CA GLN A 345 13.62 25.91 2.30
C GLN A 345 14.49 24.83 1.65
N VAL A 346 15.59 24.42 2.30
CA VAL A 346 16.49 23.38 1.76
C VAL A 346 15.77 22.03 1.70
N GLY A 347 15.11 21.62 2.79
CA GLY A 347 14.36 20.36 2.82
C GLY A 347 13.24 20.31 1.79
N ASN A 348 12.44 21.37 1.70
CA ASN A 348 11.34 21.50 0.75
C ASN A 348 11.83 21.46 -0.69
N ARG A 349 12.98 22.08 -1.01
CA ARG A 349 13.58 21.98 -2.34
C ARG A 349 13.94 20.54 -2.68
N ILE A 350 14.58 19.82 -1.77
CA ILE A 350 14.94 18.40 -1.98
C ILE A 350 13.69 17.53 -2.21
N ILE A 351 12.62 17.75 -1.45
CA ILE A 351 11.36 17.02 -1.61
C ILE A 351 10.73 17.29 -2.98
N ASN A 352 10.71 18.55 -3.41
CA ASN A 352 10.22 18.92 -4.73
C ASN A 352 11.09 18.35 -5.86
N ASP A 353 12.41 18.42 -5.75
CA ASP A 353 13.34 17.85 -6.74
C ASP A 353 13.17 16.32 -6.86
N LYS A 354 12.92 15.63 -5.73
CA LYS A 354 12.59 14.20 -5.71
C LYS A 354 11.27 13.92 -6.40
N TYR A 355 10.25 14.73 -6.15
CA TYR A 355 8.93 14.57 -6.78
C TYR A 355 9.06 14.65 -8.29
N ASP A 356 9.74 15.69 -8.79
CA ASP A 356 9.92 15.94 -10.22
C ASP A 356 10.71 14.81 -10.88
N LEU A 357 11.78 14.35 -10.22
CA LEU A 357 12.56 13.22 -10.69
C LEU A 357 11.70 11.96 -10.79
N VAL A 358 10.90 11.65 -9.77
CA VAL A 358 10.07 10.44 -9.74
C VAL A 358 8.99 10.49 -10.81
N VAL A 359 8.25 11.61 -10.91
CA VAL A 359 7.20 11.79 -11.91
C VAL A 359 7.78 11.65 -13.31
N GLU A 360 8.87 12.35 -13.61
CA GLU A 360 9.45 12.33 -14.95
C GLU A 360 10.08 10.97 -15.28
N TYR A 361 10.77 10.36 -14.33
CA TYR A 361 11.42 9.07 -14.54
C TYR A 361 10.41 7.96 -14.78
N MET A 362 9.31 7.91 -14.01
CA MET A 362 8.28 6.90 -14.18
C MET A 362 7.54 7.05 -15.52
N ARG A 363 7.30 8.29 -15.94
CA ARG A 363 6.69 8.61 -17.23
C ARG A 363 7.57 8.23 -18.41
N THR A 364 8.85 8.59 -18.37
CA THR A 364 9.77 8.41 -19.51
C THR A 364 10.37 7.02 -19.61
N THR A 365 10.68 6.38 -18.48
CA THR A 365 11.33 5.07 -18.44
C THR A 365 10.33 3.93 -18.55
N TYR A 366 9.19 4.05 -17.86
CA TYR A 366 8.20 2.98 -17.75
C TYR A 366 6.84 3.31 -18.38
N GLY A 367 6.67 4.50 -18.96
CA GLY A 367 5.41 4.90 -19.59
C GLY A 367 4.26 5.13 -18.60
N ILE A 368 4.55 5.29 -17.31
CA ILE A 368 3.54 5.41 -16.25
C ILE A 368 3.34 6.88 -15.88
N ASN A 369 2.16 7.42 -16.17
CA ASN A 369 1.78 8.75 -15.69
C ASN A 369 1.22 8.64 -14.25
N LEU A 370 2.04 8.97 -13.25
CA LEU A 370 1.62 8.95 -11.85
C LEU A 370 0.59 10.05 -11.53
N GLN A 371 0.69 11.21 -12.18
CA GLN A 371 -0.20 12.35 -11.91
C GLN A 371 -1.63 12.11 -12.37
N ARG A 372 -1.84 11.21 -13.35
CA ARG A 372 -3.18 10.76 -13.78
C ARG A 372 -4.02 10.22 -12.61
N TYR A 373 -3.38 9.64 -11.60
CA TYR A 373 -4.10 9.16 -10.42
C TYR A 373 -4.52 10.33 -9.53
N ALA A 374 -3.64 11.30 -9.30
CA ALA A 374 -3.95 12.48 -8.50
C ALA A 374 -5.05 13.33 -9.16
N GLU A 375 -5.03 13.46 -10.49
CA GLU A 375 -6.05 14.19 -11.28
C GLU A 375 -7.48 13.70 -11.02
N ILE A 376 -7.67 12.44 -10.61
CA ILE A 376 -9.01 11.91 -10.25
C ILE A 376 -9.61 12.75 -9.11
N LEU A 377 -8.80 13.21 -8.16
CA LEU A 377 -9.26 13.95 -6.98
C LEU A 377 -9.67 15.40 -7.30
N ASP A 378 -9.32 15.90 -8.50
CA ASP A 378 -9.66 17.25 -8.97
C ASP A 378 -10.96 17.30 -9.79
N GLU A 379 -11.52 16.13 -10.15
CA GLU A 379 -12.82 15.96 -10.83
C GLU A 379 -13.99 16.00 -9.85
#